data_AF-Q5IWX1-F1
#
_entry.id   AF-Q5IWX1-F1
#
_cell.length_a   1.000
_cell.length_b   1.000
_cell.length_c   1.000
_cell.angle_alpha   90.00
_cell.angle_beta   90.00
_cell.angle_gamma   90.00
#
_symmetry.space_group_name_H-M   'P 1'
#
loop_
_entity.id
_entity.type
_entity.pdbx_description
1 polymer ?
#
loop_
_entity_poly.entity_id
_entity_poly.type
_entity_poly.pdbx_seq_one_letter_code
_entity_poly.pdbx_strand_id
1 'polypeptide(L)'
;ISCSSATAQSAVASNGKTQTLPLNDLTALGPLDGRYGSKVAALRATFSEYGLIRFRVLVECQWLKTLSKLEGVPEVPAFSSEAEALLDDLALNFSVEDAAEVKQEERTTNHDVKAVEYVIKRRLGKNAELSKVLEFTHFACTSEDINNLAHALM
;
A
#
# COMPACT_ATOMS: atom_id res chain seq x y z
N ILE A 1 11.33 -72.28 -17.52
CA ILE A 1 10.11 -71.76 -16.85
C ILE A 1 10.57 -70.61 -15.96
N SER A 2 10.91 -69.46 -16.57
CA SER A 2 10.14 -68.19 -16.51
C SER A 2 9.79 -67.78 -15.08
N CYS A 3 10.47 -66.76 -14.54
CA CYS A 3 9.95 -65.38 -14.36
C CYS A 3 8.83 -65.35 -13.30
N SER A 4 8.88 -64.61 -12.19
CA SER A 4 9.16 -63.20 -12.03
C SER A 4 9.08 -62.88 -10.52
N SER A 5 10.05 -62.15 -9.98
CA SER A 5 9.94 -61.47 -8.69
C SER A 5 9.11 -60.21 -8.89
N ALA A 6 7.87 -60.20 -8.38
CA ALA A 6 7.03 -59.01 -8.35
C ALA A 6 7.56 -58.02 -7.31
N THR A 7 8.43 -57.11 -7.76
CA THR A 7 8.80 -55.90 -7.00
C THR A 7 7.57 -55.00 -6.95
N ALA A 8 6.97 -54.83 -5.78
CA ALA A 8 5.94 -53.82 -5.54
C ALA A 8 6.60 -52.43 -5.57
N GLN A 9 6.67 -51.81 -6.74
CA GLN A 9 6.89 -50.37 -6.84
C GLN A 9 5.62 -49.66 -6.37
N SER A 10 5.65 -49.19 -5.12
CA SER A 10 4.74 -48.17 -4.62
C SER A 10 5.00 -46.87 -5.40
N ALA A 11 4.26 -46.67 -6.48
CA ALA A 11 4.19 -45.39 -7.16
C ALA A 11 3.48 -44.38 -6.23
N VAL A 12 4.26 -43.54 -5.54
CA VAL A 12 3.73 -42.28 -5.00
C VAL A 12 3.43 -41.40 -6.21
N ALA A 13 2.21 -41.50 -6.73
CA ALA A 13 1.71 -40.57 -7.73
C ALA A 13 1.59 -39.20 -7.08
N SER A 14 2.62 -38.37 -7.22
CA SER A 14 2.54 -36.95 -6.93
C SER A 14 1.59 -36.32 -7.96
N ASN A 15 0.31 -36.29 -7.65
CA ASN A 15 -0.65 -35.44 -8.35
C ASN A 15 -0.29 -33.98 -8.04
N GLY A 16 0.68 -33.45 -8.77
CA GLY A 16 1.28 -32.12 -8.61
C GLY A 16 0.35 -30.99 -9.03
N LYS A 17 -0.85 -30.91 -8.45
CA LYS A 17 -1.63 -29.68 -8.42
C LYS A 17 -1.40 -29.05 -7.05
N THR A 18 -0.64 -27.97 -7.01
CA THR A 18 -0.55 -27.13 -5.82
C THR A 18 -1.97 -26.71 -5.43
N GLN A 19 -2.45 -27.20 -4.28
CA GLN A 19 -3.76 -26.83 -3.79
C GLN A 19 -3.67 -25.42 -3.22
N THR A 20 -4.25 -24.44 -3.91
CA THR A 20 -4.38 -23.08 -3.38
C THR A 20 -5.50 -23.06 -2.34
N LEU A 21 -5.14 -22.82 -1.09
CA LEU A 21 -6.10 -22.65 0.00
C LEU A 21 -6.42 -21.16 0.20
N PRO A 22 -7.68 -20.76 0.39
CA PRO A 22 -8.02 -19.38 0.73
C PRO A 22 -7.45 -19.02 2.11
N LEU A 23 -6.99 -17.78 2.29
CA LEU A 23 -6.48 -17.30 3.57
C LEU A 23 -7.60 -17.21 4.61
N ASN A 24 -7.40 -17.88 5.75
CA ASN A 24 -8.19 -17.81 6.98
C ASN A 24 -7.30 -18.19 8.17
N ASP A 25 -7.83 -18.16 9.39
CA ASP A 25 -7.03 -18.40 10.60
C ASP A 25 -6.33 -19.76 10.64
N LEU A 26 -6.87 -20.79 9.98
CA LEU A 26 -6.30 -22.15 9.91
C LEU A 26 -5.30 -22.33 8.77
N THR A 27 -5.38 -21.51 7.72
CA THR A 27 -4.53 -21.61 6.53
C THR A 27 -3.44 -20.52 6.49
N ALA A 28 -3.48 -19.56 7.43
CA ALA A 28 -2.45 -18.54 7.58
C ALA A 28 -1.07 -19.16 7.87
N LEU A 29 -0.04 -18.68 7.15
CA LEU A 29 1.34 -19.13 7.34
C LEU A 29 1.92 -18.65 8.68
N GLY A 30 1.63 -17.39 9.04
CA GLY A 30 2.08 -16.76 10.27
C GLY A 30 1.07 -16.92 11.41
N PRO A 31 1.49 -17.23 12.64
CA PRO A 31 0.56 -17.37 13.77
C PRO A 31 -0.06 -16.03 14.18
N LEU A 32 0.57 -14.89 13.85
CA LEU A 32 0.03 -13.55 14.09
C LEU A 32 -1.18 -13.23 13.22
N ASP A 33 -1.31 -13.86 12.06
CA ASP A 33 -2.47 -13.70 11.18
C ASP A 33 -3.49 -14.84 11.33
N GLY A 34 -3.14 -15.91 12.04
CA GLY A 34 -4.03 -17.04 12.36
C GLY A 34 -4.30 -17.20 13.85
N ARG A 35 -3.62 -18.18 14.49
CA ARG A 35 -3.84 -18.58 15.89
C ARG A 35 -3.92 -17.41 16.89
N TYR A 36 -3.12 -16.37 16.70
CA TYR A 36 -3.06 -15.19 17.57
C TYR A 36 -3.67 -13.94 16.94
N GLY A 37 -4.33 -14.04 15.78
CA GLY A 37 -4.87 -12.91 15.03
C GLY A 37 -5.82 -12.04 15.85
N SER A 38 -6.68 -12.64 16.66
CA SER A 38 -7.57 -11.89 17.57
C SER A 38 -6.83 -11.09 18.65
N LYS A 39 -5.61 -11.48 19.02
CA LYS A 39 -4.79 -10.78 20.03
C LYS A 39 -4.07 -9.57 19.47
N VAL A 40 -3.79 -9.58 18.16
CA VAL A 40 -3.06 -8.52 17.46
C VAL A 40 -3.92 -7.78 16.44
N ALA A 41 -5.23 -8.00 16.43
CA ALA A 41 -6.14 -7.43 15.43
C ALA A 41 -6.02 -5.90 15.30
N ALA A 42 -5.83 -5.19 16.42
CA ALA A 42 -5.63 -3.73 16.45
C ALA A 42 -4.36 -3.28 15.73
N LEU A 43 -3.32 -4.13 15.65
CA LEU A 43 -2.05 -3.83 14.98
C LEU A 43 -2.18 -3.80 13.46
N ARG A 44 -3.22 -4.43 12.88
CA ARG A 44 -3.41 -4.51 11.42
C ARG A 44 -3.61 -3.15 10.77
N ALA A 45 -4.16 -2.17 11.49
CA ALA A 45 -4.34 -0.81 10.97
C ALA A 45 -3.00 -0.06 10.81
N THR A 46 -1.92 -0.59 11.37
CA THR A 46 -0.63 0.10 11.47
C THR A 46 0.49 -0.72 10.82
N PHE A 47 0.64 -2.00 11.19
CA PHE A 47 1.76 -2.86 10.79
C PHE A 47 1.41 -3.82 9.64
N SER A 48 0.44 -3.46 8.80
CA SER A 48 0.11 -4.21 7.58
C SER A 48 0.53 -3.43 6.34
N GLU A 49 0.44 -4.08 5.17
CA GLU A 49 0.58 -3.39 3.88
C GLU A 49 -0.41 -2.22 3.73
N TYR A 50 -1.65 -2.38 4.21
CA TYR A 50 -2.62 -1.29 4.26
C TYR A 50 -2.12 -0.14 5.14
N GLY A 51 -1.58 -0.45 6.32
CA GLY A 51 -1.01 0.55 7.22
C GLY A 51 0.13 1.32 6.57
N LEU A 52 1.08 0.61 5.95
CA LEU A 52 2.21 1.21 5.24
C LEU A 52 1.74 2.14 4.10
N ILE A 53 0.82 1.69 3.26
CA ILE A 53 0.26 2.52 2.18
C ILE A 53 -0.45 3.76 2.75
N ARG A 54 -1.27 3.60 3.80
CA ARG A 54 -1.97 4.71 4.45
C ARG A 54 -0.98 5.76 4.97
N PHE A 55 0.07 5.34 5.65
CA PHE A 55 1.05 6.27 6.20
C PHE A 55 1.90 6.93 5.12
N ARG A 56 2.21 6.24 4.01
CA ARG A 56 2.84 6.87 2.83
C ARG A 56 1.95 7.95 2.22
N VAL A 57 0.64 7.68 2.09
CA VAL A 57 -0.33 8.69 1.61
C VAL A 57 -0.38 9.89 2.55
N LEU A 58 -0.41 9.65 3.87
CA LEU A 58 -0.37 10.72 4.86
C LEU A 58 0.89 11.59 4.70
N VAL A 59 2.07 10.98 4.58
CA VAL A 59 3.34 11.71 4.43
C VAL A 59 3.33 12.56 3.15
N GLU A 60 2.88 12.01 2.02
CA GLU A 60 2.77 12.74 0.75
C GLU A 60 1.80 13.93 0.83
N CYS A 61 0.62 13.73 1.44
CA CYS A 61 -0.35 14.81 1.65
C CYS A 61 0.24 15.91 2.54
N GLN A 62 0.92 15.55 3.63
CA GLN A 62 1.56 16.54 4.51
C GLN A 62 2.74 17.23 3.84
N TRP A 63 3.47 16.55 2.96
CA TRP A 63 4.55 17.15 2.20
C TRP A 63 4.02 18.24 1.26
N LEU A 64 2.95 17.96 0.51
CA LEU A 64 2.34 18.94 -0.38
C LEU A 64 1.76 20.15 0.41
N LYS A 65 1.16 19.90 1.59
CA LYS A 65 0.74 20.98 2.53
C LYS A 65 1.92 21.78 3.08
N THR A 66 3.08 21.15 3.23
CA THR A 66 4.29 21.83 3.71
C THR A 66 4.85 22.74 2.62
N LEU A 67 4.89 22.27 1.37
CA LEU A 67 5.32 23.08 0.22
C LEU A 67 4.46 24.33 0.05
N SER A 68 3.14 24.24 0.24
CA SER A 68 2.25 25.42 0.14
C SER A 68 2.45 26.48 1.23
N LYS A 69 3.15 26.12 2.30
CA LYS A 69 3.47 26.99 3.44
C LYS A 69 4.94 27.45 3.44
N LEU A 70 5.75 26.93 2.52
CA LEU A 70 7.18 27.20 2.47
C LEU A 70 7.46 28.50 1.71
N GLU A 71 8.12 29.44 2.38
CA GLU A 71 8.66 30.63 1.71
C GLU A 71 9.72 30.22 0.68
N GLY A 72 9.60 30.72 -0.56
CA GLY A 72 10.54 30.42 -1.65
C GLY A 72 10.06 29.39 -2.68
N VAL A 73 8.83 28.86 -2.55
CA VAL A 73 8.19 27.99 -3.56
C VAL A 73 6.91 28.64 -4.10
N PRO A 74 7.01 29.72 -4.89
CA PRO A 74 5.84 30.48 -5.36
C PRO A 74 4.91 29.69 -6.29
N GLU A 75 5.40 28.60 -6.89
CA GLU A 75 4.62 27.71 -7.75
C GLU A 75 3.57 26.90 -6.97
N VAL A 76 3.75 26.75 -5.64
CA VAL A 76 2.79 26.12 -4.74
C VAL A 76 2.29 27.18 -3.74
N PRO A 77 1.25 27.96 -4.11
CA PRO A 77 0.72 28.97 -3.21
C PRO A 77 0.01 28.33 -2.01
N ALA A 78 -0.19 29.12 -0.95
CA ALA A 78 -0.98 28.71 0.20
C ALA A 78 -2.36 28.22 -0.23
N PHE A 79 -2.76 27.06 0.29
CA PHE A 79 -4.00 26.41 -0.10
C PHE A 79 -5.22 27.05 0.57
N SER A 80 -6.35 27.00 -0.15
CA SER A 80 -7.66 27.28 0.44
C SER A 80 -8.00 26.27 1.54
N SER A 81 -8.97 26.61 2.40
CA SER A 81 -9.52 25.68 3.40
C SER A 81 -10.08 24.41 2.78
N GLU A 82 -10.64 24.51 1.58
CA GLU A 82 -11.25 23.43 0.83
C GLU A 82 -10.18 22.46 0.28
N ALA A 83 -9.09 23.01 -0.27
CA ALA A 83 -7.93 22.22 -0.70
C ALA A 83 -7.21 21.57 0.51
N GLU A 84 -7.04 22.36 1.58
CA GLU A 84 -6.89 21.97 2.99
C GLU A 84 -7.52 20.60 3.33
N ALA A 85 -8.85 20.66 3.37
CA ALA A 85 -9.70 19.59 3.83
C ALA A 85 -9.66 18.36 2.92
N LEU A 86 -9.47 18.52 1.60
CA LEU A 86 -9.32 17.39 0.69
C LEU A 86 -8.05 16.59 0.97
N LEU A 87 -6.93 17.26 1.25
CA LEU A 87 -5.68 16.59 1.61
C LEU A 87 -5.80 15.87 2.95
N ASP A 88 -6.47 16.49 3.93
CA ASP A 88 -6.71 15.87 5.23
C ASP A 88 -7.67 14.67 5.13
N ASP A 89 -8.72 14.77 4.31
CA ASP A 89 -9.66 13.67 4.08
C ASP A 89 -8.96 12.45 3.46
N LEU A 90 -8.11 12.66 2.46
CA LEU A 90 -7.31 11.59 1.85
C LEU A 90 -6.40 10.87 2.86
N ALA A 91 -5.85 11.62 3.81
CA ALA A 91 -4.94 11.07 4.81
C ALA A 91 -5.68 10.39 5.97
N LEU A 92 -6.80 10.95 6.42
CA LEU A 92 -7.52 10.50 7.63
C LEU A 92 -8.57 9.42 7.35
N ASN A 93 -9.23 9.48 6.19
CA ASN A 93 -10.33 8.57 5.83
C ASN A 93 -9.93 7.52 4.78
N PHE A 94 -8.63 7.25 4.65
CA PHE A 94 -8.08 6.28 3.70
C PHE A 94 -8.57 4.84 3.99
N SER A 95 -9.21 4.22 3.01
CA SER A 95 -9.87 2.91 3.18
C SER A 95 -9.05 1.73 2.63
N VAL A 96 -9.51 0.50 2.89
CA VAL A 96 -8.89 -0.71 2.33
C VAL A 96 -9.08 -0.78 0.81
N GLU A 97 -10.21 -0.27 0.31
CA GLU A 97 -10.49 -0.12 -1.12
C GLU A 97 -9.51 0.85 -1.77
N ASP A 98 -9.15 1.93 -1.08
CA ASP A 98 -8.13 2.87 -1.55
C ASP A 98 -6.75 2.22 -1.64
N ALA A 99 -6.37 1.42 -0.64
CA ALA A 99 -5.14 0.64 -0.70
C ALA A 99 -5.15 -0.37 -1.86
N ALA A 100 -6.31 -0.96 -2.17
CA ALA A 100 -6.46 -1.85 -3.31
C ALA A 100 -6.27 -1.11 -4.65
N GLU A 101 -6.72 0.14 -4.77
CA GLU A 101 -6.45 1.00 -5.93
C GLU A 101 -4.93 1.22 -6.09
N VAL A 102 -4.21 1.52 -5.01
CA VAL A 102 -2.74 1.66 -5.03
C VAL A 102 -2.08 0.37 -5.49
N LYS A 103 -2.47 -0.80 -4.96
CA LYS A 103 -1.91 -2.09 -5.41
C LYS A 103 -2.24 -2.40 -6.87
N GLN A 104 -3.36 -1.92 -7.39
CA GLN A 104 -3.70 -2.06 -8.82
C GLN A 104 -2.75 -1.23 -9.68
N GLU A 105 -2.47 0.02 -9.28
CA GLU A 105 -1.51 0.90 -9.96
C GLU A 105 -0.07 0.37 -9.87
N GLU A 106 0.31 -0.22 -8.74
CA GLU A 106 1.62 -0.84 -8.54
C GLU A 106 1.91 -1.97 -9.54
N ARG A 107 0.89 -2.71 -9.99
CA ARG A 107 1.07 -3.76 -11.02
C ARG A 107 1.54 -3.19 -12.35
N THR A 108 1.25 -1.92 -12.62
CA THR A 108 1.67 -1.21 -13.83
C THR A 108 3.02 -0.52 -13.63
N THR A 109 3.23 0.13 -12.49
CA THR A 109 4.45 0.90 -12.21
C THR A 109 5.63 0.04 -11.73
N ASN A 110 5.35 -1.15 -11.18
CA ASN A 110 6.28 -2.03 -10.49
C ASN A 110 7.09 -1.31 -9.38
N HIS A 111 6.48 -0.29 -8.76
CA HIS A 111 7.06 0.47 -7.66
C HIS A 111 5.96 1.05 -6.75
N ASP A 112 6.05 0.73 -5.46
CA ASP A 112 5.02 1.02 -4.44
C ASP A 112 4.80 2.53 -4.17
N VAL A 113 5.85 3.30 -3.90
CA VAL A 113 5.76 4.76 -3.66
C VAL A 113 5.26 5.49 -4.91
N LYS A 114 5.70 5.06 -6.10
CA LYS A 114 5.24 5.65 -7.35
C LYS A 114 3.73 5.41 -7.58
N ALA A 115 3.23 4.24 -7.22
CA ALA A 115 1.80 3.94 -7.26
C ALA A 115 0.99 4.87 -6.34
N VAL A 116 1.50 5.15 -5.13
CA VAL A 116 0.90 6.12 -4.20
C VAL A 116 0.84 7.51 -4.84
N GLU A 117 1.95 8.00 -5.40
CA GLU A 117 2.01 9.31 -6.09
C GLU A 117 0.92 9.42 -7.17
N TYR A 118 0.78 8.40 -8.03
CA TYR A 118 -0.22 8.41 -9.11
C TYR A 118 -1.66 8.43 -8.59
N VAL A 119 -1.97 7.68 -7.53
CA VAL A 119 -3.31 7.69 -6.93
C VAL A 119 -3.62 9.05 -6.33
N ILE A 120 -2.67 9.65 -5.60
CA ILE A 120 -2.84 11.01 -5.05
C ILE A 120 -3.07 12.01 -6.18
N LYS A 121 -2.21 12.02 -7.21
CA LYS A 121 -2.37 12.92 -8.37
C LYS A 121 -3.76 12.80 -9.01
N ARG A 122 -4.26 11.58 -9.19
CA ARG A 122 -5.59 11.31 -9.77
C ARG A 122 -6.73 11.84 -8.91
N ARG A 123 -6.63 11.70 -7.59
CA ARG A 123 -7.66 12.20 -6.65
C ARG A 123 -7.66 13.72 -6.59
N LEU A 124 -6.49 14.33 -6.49
CA LEU A 124 -6.31 15.78 -6.41
C LEU A 124 -6.64 16.49 -7.73
N GLY A 125 -6.43 15.84 -8.88
CA GLY A 125 -6.70 16.42 -10.20
C GLY A 125 -8.16 16.78 -10.46
N LYS A 126 -9.10 16.33 -9.61
CA LYS A 126 -10.51 16.72 -9.66
C LYS A 126 -10.78 18.10 -9.07
N ASN A 127 -9.86 18.64 -8.28
CA ASN A 127 -9.97 19.96 -7.67
C ASN A 127 -9.25 21.01 -8.54
N ALA A 128 -9.90 22.14 -8.84
CA ALA A 128 -9.38 23.15 -9.76
C ALA A 128 -8.12 23.89 -9.25
N GLU A 129 -7.92 23.95 -7.93
CA GLU A 129 -6.75 24.52 -7.30
C GLU A 129 -5.60 23.52 -7.27
N LEU A 130 -5.84 22.33 -6.69
CA LEU A 130 -4.81 21.29 -6.53
C LEU A 130 -4.35 20.70 -7.87
N SER A 131 -5.20 20.69 -8.89
CA SER A 131 -4.83 20.25 -10.24
C SER A 131 -3.70 21.07 -10.87
N LYS A 132 -3.47 22.31 -10.41
CA LYS A 132 -2.40 23.20 -10.90
C LYS A 132 -1.03 22.86 -10.32
N VAL A 133 -1.00 22.11 -9.22
CA VAL A 133 0.23 21.80 -8.46
C VAL A 133 0.49 20.30 -8.36
N LEU A 134 -0.17 19.46 -9.17
CA LEU A 134 -0.04 18.00 -9.08
C LEU A 134 1.40 17.52 -9.21
N GLU A 135 2.19 18.14 -10.07
CA GLU A 135 3.60 17.78 -10.26
C GLU A 135 4.49 18.14 -9.05
N PHE A 136 3.95 18.83 -8.05
CA PHE A 136 4.60 19.01 -6.76
C PHE A 136 4.32 17.88 -5.76
N THR A 137 3.44 16.93 -6.10
CA THR A 137 3.30 15.67 -5.35
C THR A 137 4.61 14.90 -5.47
N HIS A 138 5.20 14.47 -4.35
CA HIS A 138 6.53 13.86 -4.28
C HIS A 138 7.70 14.76 -4.74
N PHE A 139 7.52 16.08 -4.79
CA PHE A 139 8.57 16.99 -5.27
C PHE A 139 9.83 16.95 -4.41
N ALA A 140 10.97 16.77 -5.07
CA ALA A 140 12.31 16.70 -4.45
C ALA A 140 12.48 15.59 -3.40
N CYS A 141 11.55 14.64 -3.33
CA CYS A 141 11.67 13.46 -2.48
C CYS A 141 12.31 12.29 -3.22
N THR A 142 12.99 11.44 -2.47
CA THR A 142 13.21 10.03 -2.86
C THR A 142 12.17 9.14 -2.18
N SER A 143 11.97 7.92 -2.68
CA SER A 143 11.11 6.92 -2.05
C SER A 143 11.42 6.71 -0.56
N GLU A 144 12.71 6.81 -0.19
CA GLU A 144 13.12 6.63 1.19
C GLU A 144 12.71 7.77 2.13
N ASP A 145 12.50 9.00 1.64
CA ASP A 145 11.97 10.09 2.46
C ASP A 145 10.57 9.76 2.95
N ILE A 146 9.77 9.14 2.08
CA ILE A 146 8.41 8.70 2.40
C ILE A 146 8.44 7.44 3.26
N ASN A 147 9.28 6.46 2.92
CA ASN A 147 9.33 5.19 3.62
C ASN A 147 9.77 5.34 5.08
N ASN A 148 10.84 6.09 5.34
CA ASN A 148 11.35 6.22 6.70
C ASN A 148 10.33 6.94 7.61
N LEU A 149 9.66 7.98 7.11
CA LEU A 149 8.64 8.70 7.85
C LEU A 149 7.38 7.86 8.06
N ALA A 150 6.95 7.11 7.04
CA ALA A 150 5.82 6.19 7.17
C ALA A 150 6.10 5.13 8.24
N HIS A 151 7.29 4.53 8.23
CA HIS A 151 7.71 3.58 9.27
C HIS A 151 7.86 4.20 10.66
N ALA A 152 8.25 5.47 10.77
CA ALA A 152 8.32 6.16 12.05
C ALA A 152 6.93 6.48 12.64
N LEU A 153 5.91 6.64 11.78
CA LEU A 153 4.52 6.87 12.18
C LEU A 153 3.75 5.58 12.49
N MET A 154 4.24 4.44 11.99
CA MET A 154 3.73 3.09 12.30
C MET A 154 4.12 2.67 13.72
#